data_AF-A0A0M1VUF6-F1
#
_entry.id   AF-A0A0M1VUF6-F1
#
_cell.length_a   1.000
_cell.length_b   1.000
_cell.length_c   1.000
_cell.angle_alpha   90.00
_cell.angle_beta   90.00
_cell.angle_gamma   90.00
#
_symmetry.space_group_name_H-M   'P 1'
#
loop_
_entity.id
_entity.type
_entity.pdbx_description
1 polymer ?
#
loop_
_entity_poly.entity_id
_entity_poly.type
_entity_poly.pdbx_seq_one_letter_code
_entity_poly.pdbx_strand_id
1 'polypeptide(L)' 'MLFEEYKSKINVALTLNDLGKILNDIESDNKINNNEYLELKKILNNKKIEITKKTEHIEDDYVDKDKANKNKKDDKGLEI' A
#
# COMPACT_ATOMS: atom_id res chain seq x y z
N MET A 1 -12.34 12.66 23.17
CA MET A 1 -11.88 11.31 22.79
C MET A 1 -10.97 11.44 21.57
N LEU A 2 -9.81 12.09 21.71
CA LEU A 2 -8.92 12.38 20.57
C LEU A 2 -8.15 11.15 20.11
N PHE A 3 -7.70 10.31 21.05
CA PHE A 3 -7.04 9.04 20.75
C PHE A 3 -7.86 8.13 19.83
N GLU A 4 -9.12 7.85 20.17
CA GLU A 4 -9.99 7.01 19.33
C GLU A 4 -10.31 7.66 17.97
N GLU A 5 -10.36 8.99 17.90
CA GLU A 5 -10.55 9.70 16.64
C GLU A 5 -9.34 9.50 15.70
N TYR A 6 -8.11 9.68 16.20
CA TYR A 6 -6.91 9.45 15.41
C TYR A 6 -6.76 7.99 14.99
N LYS A 7 -7.07 7.05 15.89
CA LYS A 7 -7.09 5.62 15.58
C LYS A 7 -8.07 5.29 14.45
N SER A 8 -9.27 5.89 14.46
CA SER A 8 -10.24 5.76 13.38
C SER A 8 -9.70 6.30 12.06
N LYS A 9 -9.13 7.52 12.07
CA LYS A 9 -8.51 8.15 10.88
C LYS A 9 -7.40 7.29 10.28
N ILE A 10 -6.53 6.71 11.11
CA ILE A 10 -5.46 5.81 10.65
C ILE A 10 -6.05 4.57 9.98
N ASN A 11 -7.08 3.94 10.58
CA ASN A 11 -7.65 2.70 10.05
C ASN A 11 -8.28 2.84 8.67
N VAL A 12 -8.89 4.00 8.37
CA VAL A 12 -9.54 4.29 7.09
C VAL A 12 -8.60 4.90 6.04
N ALA A 13 -7.38 5.27 6.41
CA ALA A 13 -6.41 5.85 5.47
C ALA A 13 -6.05 4.84 4.36
N LEU A 14 -6.04 5.31 3.11
CA LEU A 14 -5.78 4.50 1.92
C LEU A 14 -4.41 4.76 1.30
N THR A 15 -3.80 5.92 1.59
CA THR A 15 -2.52 6.31 1.01
C THR A 15 -1.48 6.63 2.07
N LEU A 16 -0.20 6.53 1.71
CA LEU A 16 0.91 6.95 2.58
C LEU A 16 0.87 8.46 2.88
N ASN A 17 0.35 9.26 1.95
CA ASN A 17 0.20 10.70 2.13
C ASN A 17 -0.82 11.03 3.22
N ASP A 18 -1.95 10.32 3.25
CA ASP A 18 -2.97 10.51 4.29
C ASP A 18 -2.42 10.15 5.67
N LEU A 19 -1.67 9.06 5.78
CA LEU A 19 -0.97 8.70 7.02
C LEU A 19 0.04 9.78 7.46
N GLY A 20 0.76 10.39 6.52
CA GLY A 20 1.68 11.49 6.80
C GLY A 20 0.99 12.72 7.38
N LYS A 21 -0.17 13.11 6.83
CA LYS A 21 -0.98 14.21 7.37
C LYS A 21 -1.48 13.89 8.77
N ILE A 22 -1.99 12.67 8.99
CA ILE A 22 -2.47 12.24 10.30
C ILE A 22 -1.33 12.28 11.34
N LEU A 23 -0.12 11.86 10.98
CA LEU A 23 1.04 11.95 11.88
C LEU A 23 1.34 13.40 12.28
N ASN A 24 1.35 14.32 11.32
CA ASN A 24 1.59 15.74 11.59
C ASN A 24 0.51 16.34 12.51
N ASP A 25 -0.75 15.95 12.30
CA ASP A 25 -1.87 16.38 13.15
C ASP A 25 -1.69 15.86 14.59
N ILE A 26 -1.26 14.61 14.76
CA ILE A 26 -0.99 14.03 16.08
C ILE A 26 0.18 14.74 16.77
N GLU A 27 1.27 15.01 16.05
CA GLU A 27 2.47 15.66 16.59
C GLU A 27 2.21 17.12 17.00
N SER A 28 1.22 17.76 16.36
CA SER A 28 0.81 19.12 16.68
C SER A 28 -0.26 19.19 17.78
N ASP A 29 -0.84 18.05 18.19
CA ASP A 29 -1.92 18.01 19.19
C ASP A 29 -1.37 17.80 20.61
N ASN A 30 -1.27 18.89 21.36
CA ASN A 30 -0.83 18.91 22.75
C ASN A 30 -1.76 18.15 23.73
N LYS A 31 -2.93 17.67 23.28
CA LYS A 31 -3.87 16.89 24.10
C LYS A 31 -3.61 15.40 24.06
N ILE A 32 -2.76 14.94 23.14
CA ILE A 32 -2.30 13.54 23.08
C ILE A 32 -1.12 13.38 24.02
N ASN A 33 -1.23 12.45 24.97
CA ASN A 33 -0.12 12.17 25.88
C ASN A 33 0.90 11.20 25.23
N ASN A 34 2.07 11.07 25.85
CA ASN A 34 3.15 10.23 25.31
C ASN A 34 2.75 8.76 25.10
N ASN A 35 1.92 8.19 25.97
CA ASN A 35 1.48 6.80 25.82
C ASN A 35 0.52 6.64 24.64
N GLU A 36 -0.46 7.55 24.54
CA GLU A 36 -1.38 7.62 23.41
C GLU A 36 -0.63 7.82 22.08
N TYR A 37 0.36 8.73 22.06
CA TYR A 37 1.21 8.97 20.90
C TYR A 37 1.95 7.70 20.46
N LEU A 38 2.57 6.98 21.41
CA LEU A 38 3.30 5.73 21.12
C LEU A 38 2.37 4.64 20.55
N GLU A 39 1.16 4.52 21.07
CA GLU A 39 0.16 3.58 20.55
C GLU A 39 -0.30 3.97 19.14
N LEU A 40 -0.62 5.25 18.90
CA LEU A 40 -0.99 5.74 17.58
C LEU A 40 0.13 5.52 16.56
N LYS A 41 1.40 5.72 16.95
CA LYS A 41 2.57 5.49 16.09
C LYS A 41 2.72 4.01 15.70
N LYS A 42 2.44 3.07 16.61
CA LYS A 42 2.41 1.63 16.30
C LYS A 42 1.31 1.31 15.29
N ILE A 43 0.10 1.83 15.51
CA ILE A 43 -1.04 1.61 14.62
C ILE A 43 -0.77 2.18 13.22
N LEU A 44 -0.21 3.39 13.16
CA LEU A 44 0.18 4.07 11.91
C LEU A 44 1.24 3.27 11.14
N ASN A 45 2.26 2.75 11.81
CA ASN A 45 3.29 1.91 11.19
C ASN A 45 2.72 0.60 10.61
N ASN A 46 1.80 -0.05 11.34
CA ASN A 46 1.13 -1.24 10.83
C ASN A 46 0.31 -0.93 9.57
N LYS A 47 -0.41 0.19 9.57
CA LYS A 47 -1.19 0.62 8.40
C LYS A 47 -0.31 0.96 7.20
N LYS A 48 0.85 1.59 7.44
CA LYS A 48 1.84 1.86 6.40
C LYS A 48 2.28 0.59 5.69
N ILE A 49 2.58 -0.47 6.45
CA ILE A 49 2.95 -1.79 5.88
C ILE A 49 1.78 -2.38 5.08
N GLU A 50 0.54 -2.28 5.57
CA GLU A 50 -0.66 -2.76 4.85
C GLU A 50 -0.82 -2.07 3.48
N ILE A 51 -0.69 -0.74 3.45
CA ILE A 51 -0.82 0.06 2.22
C ILE A 51 0.31 -0.28 1.24
N THR A 52 1.56 -0.37 1.72
CA THR A 52 2.71 -0.72 0.87
C THR A 52 2.53 -2.10 0.22
N LYS A 53 2.17 -3.13 1.01
CA LYS A 53 1.95 -4.49 0.47
C LYS A 53 0.82 -4.55 -0.56
N LYS A 54 -0.27 -3.80 -0.34
CA LYS A 54 -1.37 -3.70 -1.31
C LYS A 54 -0.93 -3.03 -2.61
N THR A 55 0.02 -2.10 -2.55
CA THR A 55 0.56 -1.42 -3.73
C THR A 55 1.52 -2.31 -4.51
N GLU A 56 2.36 -3.09 -3.81
CA GLU A 56 3.29 -4.04 -4.42
C GLU A 56 2.57 -5.15 -5.20
N HIS A 57 1.42 -5.64 -4.72
CA HIS A 57 0.64 -6.66 -5.44
C HIS A 57 -0.12 -6.15 -6.67
N ILE A 58 -0.18 -4.84 -6.92
CA ILE A 58 -0.79 -4.30 -8.15
C ILE A 58 0.19 -4.40 -9.34
N GLU A 59 1.51 -4.43 -9.08
CA GLU A 59 2.52 -4.53 -10.15
C GLU A 59 2.67 -5.96 -10.70
N ASP A 60 2.36 -6.99 -9.91
CA ASP A 60 2.46 -8.40 -10.36
C ASP A 60 1.33 -8.85 -11.29
N ASP A 61 0.17 -8.18 -11.27
CA ASP A 61 -1.00 -8.55 -12.08
C ASP A 61 -1.00 -7.90 -13.48
N TYR A 62 -0.02 -7.05 -13.79
CA TYR A 62 0.22 -6.53 -15.15
C TYR A 62 1.17 -7.44 -15.95
N VAL A 63 0.98 -8.77 -15.86
CA VAL A 63 1.50 -9.67 -16.89
C VAL A 63 0.62 -9.49 -18.13
N ASP A 64 1.09 -8.58 -18.97
CA ASP A 64 0.74 -8.36 -20.36
C ASP A 64 0.42 -9.69 -21.08
N LYS A 65 -0.86 -10.07 -21.12
CA LYS A 65 -1.33 -11.27 -21.84
C LYS A 65 -1.38 -11.07 -23.36
N ASP A 66 -0.84 -9.96 -23.88
CA ASP A 66 -0.83 -9.64 -25.31
C ASP A 66 0.39 -10.16 -26.09
N LYS A 67 1.19 -11.09 -25.52
CA LYS A 67 2.11 -11.93 -26.32
C LYS A 67 1.49 -13.27 -26.72
N ALA A 68 0.27 -13.21 -27.24
CA ALA A 68 -0.41 -14.33 -27.88
C ALA A 68 -0.59 -14.09 -29.39
N ASN A 69 0.46 -13.68 -30.13
CA ASN A 69 0.44 -13.90 -31.59
C ASN A 69 1.82 -13.76 -32.27
N LYS A 70 2.04 -14.63 -33.27
CA LYS A 70 3.14 -14.68 -34.27
C LYS A 70 4.45 -15.37 -33.85
N ASN A 71 4.43 -16.71 -33.87
CA ASN A 71 5.21 -17.45 -34.86
C ASN A 71 4.67 -18.87 -35.04
N LYS A 72 3.49 -18.97 -35.70
CA LYS A 72 3.12 -20.11 -36.54
C LYS A 72 3.24 -19.65 -37.98
N LYS A 73 4.37 -19.93 -38.61
CA LYS A 73 4.57 -20.21 -40.05
C LYS A 73 5.87 -21.00 -40.12
N ASP A 74 5.75 -22.30 -40.36
CA ASP A 74 6.16 -22.94 -41.61
C ASP A 74 7.71 -23.02 -41.65
N ASP A 75 8.33 -24.19 -41.64
CA ASP A 75 8.28 -25.06 -42.81
C ASP A 75 8.60 -26.52 -42.48
N LYS A 76 8.05 -27.39 -43.32
CA LYS A 76 8.18 -28.84 -43.27
C LYS A 76 9.49 -29.22 -43.94
N GLY A 77 10.21 -30.18 -43.34
CA GLY A 77 11.00 -31.18 -44.06
C GLY A 77 12.19 -30.70 -44.90
N LEU A 78 13.37 -31.21 -44.58
CA LEU A 78 14.29 -31.65 -45.60
C LEU A 78 15.10 -32.83 -45.07
N GLU A 79 14.66 -34.04 -45.41
CA GLU A 79 15.58 -35.15 -45.71
C GLU A 79 16.34 -34.78 -46.98
N ILE A 80 17.67 -34.78 -46.94
CA ILE A 80 18.55 -35.48 -47.89
C ILE A 80 19.86 -35.85 -47.18
#